data_AF-A0A661BH05-F1
#
_entry.id   AF-A0A661BH05-F1
#
_cell.length_a   1.000
_cell.length_b   1.000
_cell.length_c   1.000
_cell.angle_alpha   90.00
_cell.angle_beta   90.00
_cell.angle_gamma   90.00
#
_symmetry.space_group_name_H-M   'P 1'
#
loop_
_entity.id
_entity.type
_entity.pdbx_description
1 polymer ?
#
loop_
_entity_poly.entity_id
_entity_poly.type
_entity_poly.pdbx_seq_one_letter_code
_entity_poly.pdbx_strand_id
1 'polypeptide(L)'
;MPQMQYKAMDENGRTSVGVVEAVNVADLEMRLSRMGLDLINFKERGVKRSRAGRIPHRDMIGFTFHLEQLITAGVPLVDGLVDLRDSTENPRMREVMAGMIESIEGGKTLSGAMEEYPQMFDDVFVNLIKAGEFSGQLGEVLRSITENLKWQDEQAEQVKKLLTDPVIVGAVVTGVVFFLMTYLVPQLVGFMENMGQTLPMHTQVLIMVSAAFVTYWYLFLITPVLGFMGLLTLIRLSPSVAYAVDDLKLRVWVIGPLMKKIILAR
;
A
#
# COMPACT_ATOMS: atom_id res chain seq x y z
N MET A 1 16.56 -20.94 11.27
CA MET A 1 18.01 -21.17 11.02
C MET A 1 18.28 -21.03 9.52
N PRO A 2 19.41 -20.48 9.08
CA PRO A 2 19.71 -20.30 7.67
C PRO A 2 19.92 -21.67 6.98
N GLN A 3 19.26 -21.87 5.84
CA GLN A 3 19.44 -23.06 5.01
C GLN A 3 20.54 -22.80 3.98
N MET A 4 21.57 -23.63 3.99
CA MET A 4 22.68 -23.55 3.03
C MET A 4 22.52 -24.64 1.99
N GLN A 5 22.55 -24.25 0.71
CA GLN A 5 22.61 -25.21 -0.38
C GLN A 5 24.08 -25.53 -0.64
N TYR A 6 24.45 -26.80 -0.50
CA TYR A 6 25.82 -27.25 -0.68
C TYR A 6 25.93 -28.13 -1.92
N LYS A 7 27.09 -28.04 -2.58
CA LYS A 7 27.57 -29.01 -3.54
C LYS A 7 28.85 -29.60 -2.96
N ALA A 8 28.81 -30.89 -2.64
CA ALA A 8 29.93 -31.60 -2.04
C ALA A 8 30.33 -32.79 -2.90
N MET A 9 31.57 -33.27 -2.73
CA MET A 9 32.12 -34.44 -3.43
C MET A 9 32.41 -35.56 -2.44
N ASP A 10 32.03 -36.78 -2.78
CA ASP A 10 32.49 -37.99 -2.09
C ASP A 10 33.89 -38.40 -2.59
N GLU A 11 34.63 -39.22 -1.84
CA GLU A 11 36.00 -39.68 -2.17
C GLU A 11 36.09 -40.34 -3.56
N ASN A 12 34.96 -40.85 -4.05
CA ASN A 12 34.82 -41.48 -5.38
C ASN A 12 34.55 -40.48 -6.53
N GLY A 13 34.67 -39.17 -6.29
CA GLY A 13 34.46 -38.13 -7.30
C GLY A 13 32.99 -37.87 -7.66
N ARG A 14 32.04 -38.41 -6.89
CA ARG A 14 30.60 -38.24 -7.12
C ARG A 14 30.12 -36.98 -6.40
N THR A 15 29.56 -36.04 -7.15
CA THR A 15 29.04 -34.80 -6.56
C THR A 15 27.61 -34.98 -6.07
N SER A 16 27.37 -34.70 -4.79
CA SER A 16 26.04 -34.64 -4.19
C SER A 16 25.63 -33.17 -3.99
N VAL A 17 24.37 -32.86 -4.29
CA VAL A 17 23.79 -31.53 -4.07
C VAL A 17 22.68 -31.68 -3.06
N GLY A 18 22.76 -30.92 -1.96
CA GLY A 18 21.81 -31.01 -0.86
C GLY A 18 21.54 -29.66 -0.21
N VAL A 19 20.55 -29.65 0.69
CA VAL A 19 20.26 -28.51 1.56
C VAL A 19 20.47 -28.97 2.99
N VAL A 20 21.30 -28.25 3.74
CA VAL A 20 21.56 -28.50 5.16
C VAL A 20 21.37 -27.20 5.93
N GLU A 21 20.77 -27.32 7.11
CA GLU A 21 20.73 -26.23 8.08
C GLU A 21 22.08 -26.18 8.80
N ALA A 22 22.80 -25.08 8.65
CA ALA A 22 24.11 -24.87 9.27
C ALA A 22 24.21 -23.41 9.75
N VAL A 23 24.77 -23.22 10.93
CA VAL A 23 24.83 -21.89 11.59
C VAL A 23 25.92 -21.01 10.95
N ASN A 24 27.01 -21.62 10.47
CA ASN A 24 28.11 -20.96 9.78
C ASN A 24 28.80 -21.93 8.82
N VAL A 25 29.73 -21.43 8.00
CA VAL A 25 30.48 -22.24 7.01
C VAL A 25 31.26 -23.36 7.69
N ALA A 26 31.81 -23.13 8.89
CA ALA A 26 32.56 -24.13 9.65
C ALA A 26 31.67 -25.29 10.16
N ASP A 27 30.43 -25.02 10.56
CA ASP A 27 29.41 -26.01 10.95
C ASP A 27 28.93 -26.80 9.73
N LEU A 28 28.79 -26.14 8.58
CA LEU A 28 28.49 -26.81 7.30
C LEU A 28 29.60 -27.80 6.94
N GLU A 29 30.86 -27.37 6.99
CA GLU A 29 32.03 -28.18 6.65
C GLU A 29 32.22 -29.35 7.63
N MET A 30 32.07 -29.12 8.94
CA MET A 30 32.10 -30.19 9.94
C MET A 30 31.00 -31.24 9.73
N ARG A 31 29.78 -30.82 9.36
CA ARG A 31 28.67 -31.75 9.09
C ARG A 31 28.89 -32.55 7.81
N LEU A 32 29.38 -31.90 6.75
CA LEU A 32 29.68 -32.56 5.48
C LEU A 32 30.84 -33.55 5.63
N SER A 33 31.89 -33.18 6.36
CA SER A 33 33.02 -34.05 6.67
C SER A 33 32.58 -35.30 7.46
N ARG A 34 31.64 -35.17 8.42
CA ARG A 34 31.04 -36.33 9.13
C ARG A 34 30.25 -37.26 8.21
N MET A 35 29.78 -36.78 7.08
CA MET A 35 29.06 -37.57 6.06
C MET A 35 30.00 -38.10 4.97
N GLY A 36 31.32 -37.90 5.09
CA GLY A 36 32.31 -38.31 4.08
C GLY A 36 32.26 -37.45 2.82
N LEU A 37 31.81 -36.21 2.93
CA LEU A 37 31.61 -35.29 1.81
C LEU A 37 32.50 -34.06 1.97
N ASP A 38 33.30 -33.75 0.94
CA ASP A 38 34.12 -32.54 0.89
C ASP A 38 33.39 -31.40 0.19
N LEU A 39 33.35 -30.23 0.82
CA LEU A 39 32.62 -29.06 0.33
C LEU A 39 33.33 -28.45 -0.90
N ILE A 40 32.66 -28.43 -2.06
CA ILE A 40 33.18 -27.77 -3.27
C ILE A 40 32.70 -26.32 -3.33
N ASN A 41 31.40 -26.13 -3.13
CA ASN A 41 30.76 -24.82 -3.26
C ASN A 41 29.53 -24.76 -2.35
N PHE A 42 29.36 -23.63 -1.69
CA PHE A 42 28.17 -23.35 -0.90
C PHE A 42 27.51 -22.09 -1.43
N LYS A 43 26.19 -22.11 -1.49
CA LYS A 43 25.39 -20.93 -1.74
C LYS A 43 24.51 -20.72 -0.54
N GLU A 44 24.76 -19.63 0.18
CA GLU A 44 23.82 -19.16 1.19
C GLU A 44 22.50 -18.90 0.49
N ARG A 45 21.48 -19.69 0.83
CA ARG A 45 20.11 -19.34 0.48
C ARG A 45 19.70 -18.31 1.54
N GLY A 46 20.25 -17.10 1.41
CA GLY A 46 19.78 -15.96 2.17
C GLY A 46 18.26 -15.96 2.05
N VAL A 47 17.57 -15.93 3.20
CA VAL A 47 16.12 -15.73 3.25
C VAL A 47 15.84 -14.70 2.18
N LYS A 48 15.09 -15.09 1.14
CA LYS A 48 14.73 -14.14 0.10
C LYS A 48 14.04 -13.03 0.86
N ARG A 49 14.74 -11.92 1.13
CA ARG A 49 14.12 -10.66 1.55
C ARG A 49 13.25 -10.35 0.36
N SER A 50 12.02 -10.84 0.44
CA SER A 50 11.04 -10.65 -0.59
C SER A 50 11.03 -9.14 -0.79
N ARG A 51 11.05 -8.68 -2.04
CA ARG A 51 10.58 -7.34 -2.39
C ARG A 51 9.06 -7.28 -2.14
N ALA A 52 8.62 -7.82 -1.01
CA ALA A 52 7.24 -7.92 -0.61
C ALA A 52 6.76 -6.50 -0.38
N GLY A 53 5.63 -6.22 -1.01
CA GLY A 53 5.03 -4.91 -1.05
C GLY A 53 4.83 -4.30 0.33
N ARG A 54 4.54 -3.00 0.28
CA ARG A 54 4.15 -2.18 1.43
C ARG A 54 3.10 -2.92 2.27
N ILE A 55 3.31 -2.98 3.59
CA ILE A 55 2.35 -3.56 4.53
C ILE A 55 1.09 -2.68 4.51
N PRO A 56 -0.13 -3.25 4.33
CA PRO A 56 -1.37 -2.50 4.41
C PRO A 56 -1.54 -1.86 5.78
N HIS A 57 -2.12 -0.65 5.81
CA HIS A 57 -2.38 0.07 7.07
C HIS A 57 -3.26 -0.74 8.04
N ARG A 58 -4.24 -1.48 7.51
CA ARG A 58 -5.13 -2.35 8.28
C ARG A 58 -4.39 -3.47 9.05
N ASP A 59 -3.36 -4.04 8.44
CA ASP A 59 -2.58 -5.10 9.08
C ASP A 59 -1.75 -4.53 10.24
N MET A 60 -1.25 -3.30 10.10
CA MET A 60 -0.53 -2.58 11.15
C MET A 60 -1.43 -2.22 12.33
N ILE A 61 -2.68 -1.80 12.06
CA ILE A 61 -3.71 -1.59 13.09
C ILE A 61 -3.99 -2.90 13.82
N GLY A 62 -4.22 -3.99 13.09
CA GLY A 62 -4.48 -5.31 13.68
C GLY A 62 -3.32 -5.80 14.56
N PHE A 63 -2.08 -5.66 14.07
CA PHE A 63 -0.87 -5.99 14.83
C PHE A 63 -0.80 -5.20 16.14
N THR A 64 -0.93 -3.87 16.09
CA THR A 64 -0.81 -3.01 17.27
C THR A 64 -1.92 -3.28 18.28
N PHE A 65 -3.16 -3.48 17.79
CA PHE A 65 -4.32 -3.76 18.61
C PHE A 65 -4.20 -5.11 19.33
N HIS A 66 -3.85 -6.19 18.62
CA HIS A 66 -3.73 -7.49 19.29
C HIS A 66 -2.52 -7.54 20.22
N LEU A 67 -1.42 -6.86 19.87
CA LEU A 67 -0.28 -6.73 20.77
C LEU A 67 -0.66 -5.97 22.06
N GLU A 68 -1.45 -4.89 21.96
CA GLU A 68 -2.01 -4.18 23.12
C GLU A 68 -2.83 -5.11 24.02
N GLN A 69 -3.71 -5.92 23.43
CA GLN A 69 -4.55 -6.85 24.17
C GLN A 69 -3.72 -7.91 24.91
N LEU A 70 -2.74 -8.51 24.24
CA LEU A 70 -1.87 -9.53 24.82
C LEU A 70 -1.03 -8.96 25.96
N ILE A 71 -0.44 -7.78 25.76
CA ILE A 71 0.38 -7.11 26.79
C ILE A 71 -0.48 -6.70 27.99
N THR A 72 -1.69 -6.17 27.75
CA THR A 72 -2.62 -5.80 28.82
C THR A 72 -3.14 -7.03 29.58
N ALA A 73 -3.27 -8.18 28.91
CA ALA A 73 -3.62 -9.46 29.52
C ALA A 73 -2.46 -10.11 30.29
N GLY A 74 -1.26 -9.53 30.27
CA GLY A 74 -0.08 -10.06 30.96
C GLY A 74 0.59 -11.22 30.23
N VAL A 75 0.30 -11.42 28.94
CA VAL A 75 1.00 -12.41 28.11
C VAL A 75 2.44 -11.93 27.89
N PRO A 76 3.45 -12.81 28.04
CA PRO A 76 4.83 -12.45 27.73
C PRO A 76 4.97 -11.93 26.29
N LEU A 77 5.75 -10.87 26.11
CA LEU A 77 5.88 -10.16 24.83
C LEU A 77 6.29 -11.08 23.67
N VAL A 78 7.26 -11.97 23.91
CA VAL A 78 7.77 -12.90 22.89
C VAL A 78 6.69 -13.90 22.48
N ASP A 79 6.00 -14.50 23.45
CA ASP A 79 4.90 -15.43 23.19
C ASP A 79 3.77 -14.75 22.41
N GLY A 80 3.41 -13.53 22.80
CA GLY A 80 2.41 -12.74 22.08
C GLY A 80 2.83 -12.45 20.63
N LEU A 81 4.10 -12.08 20.40
CA LEU A 81 4.61 -11.87 19.03
C LEU A 81 4.62 -13.16 18.20
N VAL A 82 4.90 -14.31 18.82
CA VAL A 82 4.82 -15.64 18.17
C VAL A 82 3.38 -15.95 17.75
N ASP A 83 2.40 -15.74 18.63
CA ASP A 83 0.99 -15.93 18.32
C ASP A 83 0.51 -15.02 17.19
N LEU A 84 0.96 -13.76 17.18
CA LEU A 84 0.65 -12.82 16.09
C LEU A 84 1.29 -13.24 14.77
N ARG A 85 2.54 -13.69 14.80
CA ARG A 85 3.27 -14.23 13.64
C ARG A 85 2.53 -15.41 13.02
N ASP A 86 1.99 -16.30 13.84
CA ASP A 86 1.36 -17.53 13.37
C ASP A 86 -0.09 -17.30 12.92
N SER A 87 -0.75 -16.27 13.45
CA SER A 87 -2.11 -15.88 13.05
C SER A 87 -2.18 -14.96 11.83
N THR A 88 -1.09 -14.26 11.46
CA THR A 88 -1.13 -13.35 10.31
C THR A 88 -1.15 -14.11 8.98
N GLU A 89 -2.00 -13.69 8.04
CA GLU A 89 -2.01 -14.20 6.68
C GLU A 89 -0.93 -13.54 5.80
N ASN A 90 -0.49 -12.33 6.16
CA ASN A 90 0.44 -11.53 5.36
C ASN A 90 1.88 -12.06 5.52
N PRO A 91 2.50 -12.61 4.45
CA PRO A 91 3.85 -13.16 4.54
C PRO A 91 4.89 -12.13 4.96
N ARG A 92 4.71 -10.85 4.58
CA ARG A 92 5.64 -9.78 4.95
C ARG A 92 5.55 -9.44 6.42
N MET A 93 4.33 -9.39 6.96
CA MET A 93 4.13 -9.19 8.39
C MET A 93 4.76 -10.34 9.18
N ARG A 94 4.59 -11.58 8.69
CA ARG A 94 5.22 -12.76 9.29
C ARG A 94 6.74 -12.67 9.33
N GLU A 95 7.37 -12.23 8.24
CA GLU A 95 8.82 -11.98 8.16
C GLU A 95 9.26 -10.93 9.19
N VAL A 96 8.55 -9.80 9.27
CA VAL A 96 8.87 -8.71 10.21
C VAL A 96 8.78 -9.19 11.65
N MET A 97 7.68 -9.84 12.03
CA MET A 97 7.50 -10.38 13.38
C MET A 97 8.54 -11.44 13.72
N ALA A 98 8.88 -12.33 12.78
CA ALA A 98 9.94 -13.32 12.99
C ALA A 98 11.30 -12.66 13.28
N GLY A 99 11.68 -11.64 12.52
CA GLY A 99 12.93 -10.91 12.77
C GLY A 99 12.90 -10.06 14.04
N MET A 100 11.74 -9.54 14.44
CA MET A 100 11.58 -8.87 15.73
C MET A 100 11.75 -9.84 16.90
N ILE A 101 11.14 -11.03 16.82
CA ILE A 101 11.30 -12.09 17.84
C ILE A 101 12.77 -12.45 18.01
N GLU A 102 13.48 -12.74 16.91
CA GLU A 102 14.92 -13.06 16.94
C GLU A 102 15.75 -11.94 17.57
N SER A 103 15.42 -10.68 17.26
CA SER A 103 16.10 -9.50 17.82
C SER A 103 15.88 -9.35 19.32
N ILE A 104 14.66 -9.58 19.79
CA ILE A 104 14.29 -9.49 21.21
C ILE A 104 14.90 -10.64 22.00
N GLU A 105 14.87 -11.86 21.46
CA GLU A 105 15.57 -13.02 22.03
C GLU A 105 17.09 -12.79 22.08
N GLY A 106 17.64 -12.04 21.13
CA GLY A 106 19.02 -11.55 21.12
C GLY A 106 19.32 -10.43 22.14
N GLY A 107 18.33 -10.01 22.93
CA GLY A 107 18.48 -9.03 24.01
C GLY A 107 18.17 -7.58 23.63
N LYS A 108 17.62 -7.31 22.44
CA LYS A 108 17.13 -5.97 22.10
C LYS A 108 15.79 -5.68 22.78
N THR A 109 15.53 -4.40 23.03
CA THR A 109 14.20 -3.92 23.42
C THR A 109 13.21 -4.04 22.26
N LEU A 110 11.91 -4.00 22.54
CA LEU A 110 10.87 -4.00 21.50
C LEU A 110 11.05 -2.80 20.57
N SER A 111 11.31 -1.62 21.12
CA SER A 111 11.60 -0.41 20.34
C SER A 111 12.82 -0.59 19.42
N GLY A 112 13.90 -1.20 19.93
CA GLY A 112 15.10 -1.47 19.15
C GLY A 112 14.88 -2.50 18.04
N ALA A 113 14.00 -3.48 18.26
CA ALA A 113 13.60 -4.43 17.23
C ALA A 113 12.69 -3.79 16.16
N MET A 114 11.80 -2.87 16.55
CA MET A 114 10.93 -2.12 15.63
C MET A 114 11.72 -1.13 14.75
N GLU A 115 12.78 -0.54 15.27
CA GLU A 115 13.65 0.41 14.55
C GLU A 115 14.31 -0.19 13.30
N GLU A 116 14.48 -1.52 13.24
CA GLU A 116 15.00 -2.22 12.06
C GLU A 116 14.01 -2.24 10.88
N TYR A 117 12.75 -1.89 11.12
CA TYR A 117 11.66 -1.94 10.13
C TYR A 117 10.98 -0.57 9.94
N PRO A 118 11.72 0.47 9.49
CA PRO A 118 11.19 1.84 9.33
C PRO A 118 10.09 1.97 8.27
N GLN A 119 9.90 0.94 7.43
CA GLN A 119 8.81 0.88 6.46
C GLN A 119 7.45 0.59 7.10
N MET A 120 7.46 0.04 8.32
CA MET A 120 6.27 -0.29 9.09
C MET A 120 6.13 0.61 10.33
N PHE A 121 7.23 0.82 11.06
CA PHE A 121 7.26 1.62 12.27
C PHE A 121 8.02 2.91 12.02
N ASP A 122 7.32 4.04 11.96
CA ASP A 122 7.97 5.33 11.82
C ASP A 122 8.66 5.76 13.13
N ASP A 123 9.49 6.79 13.06
CA ASP A 123 10.26 7.26 14.22
C ASP A 123 9.36 7.67 15.38
N VAL A 124 8.16 8.18 15.10
CA VAL A 124 7.21 8.58 16.15
C VAL A 124 6.68 7.35 16.87
N PHE A 125 6.26 6.32 16.13
CA PHE A 125 5.82 5.04 16.67
C PHE A 125 6.90 4.42 17.56
N VAL A 126 8.14 4.31 17.05
CA VAL A 126 9.26 3.71 17.79
C VAL A 126 9.55 4.49 19.07
N ASN A 127 9.57 5.83 19.02
CA ASN A 127 9.83 6.66 20.19
C ASN A 127 8.72 6.57 21.24
N LEU A 128 7.45 6.45 20.83
CA LEU A 128 6.34 6.21 21.76
C LEU A 128 6.50 4.87 22.47
N ILE A 129 6.77 3.80 21.72
CA ILE A 129 7.02 2.47 22.30
C ILE A 129 8.20 2.51 23.27
N LYS A 130 9.30 3.17 22.90
CA LYS A 130 10.47 3.32 23.76
C LYS A 130 10.14 4.03 25.08
N ALA A 131 9.30 5.07 25.04
CA ALA A 131 8.82 5.75 26.24
C ALA A 131 7.95 4.81 27.10
N GLY A 132 7.07 4.01 26.48
CA GLY A 132 6.23 3.03 27.17
C GLY A 132 7.01 1.86 27.78
N GLU A 133 8.07 1.40 27.12
CA GLU A 133 9.00 0.39 27.67
C GLU A 133 9.74 0.94 28.90
N PHE A 134 10.22 2.19 28.82
CA PHE A 134 10.96 2.80 29.93
C PHE A 134 10.06 3.13 31.13
N SER A 135 8.82 3.56 30.88
CA SER A 135 7.85 3.85 31.94
C SER A 135 7.11 2.63 32.47
N GLY A 136 7.24 1.47 31.81
CA GLY A 136 6.48 0.26 32.12
C GLY A 136 5.00 0.35 31.73
N GLN A 137 4.59 1.35 30.95
CA GLN A 137 3.21 1.60 30.52
C GLN A 137 2.98 1.21 29.05
N LEU A 138 3.64 0.14 28.58
CA LEU A 138 3.59 -0.27 27.18
C LEU A 138 2.16 -0.52 26.67
N GLY A 139 1.28 -1.10 27.50
CA GLY A 139 -0.12 -1.32 27.13
C GLY A 139 -0.90 -0.02 26.87
N GLU A 140 -0.72 1.01 27.71
CA GLU A 140 -1.38 2.31 27.53
C GLU A 140 -0.89 3.02 26.27
N VAL A 141 0.41 2.96 26.01
CA VAL A 141 1.02 3.52 24.80
C VAL A 141 0.50 2.82 23.54
N LEU A 142 0.51 1.47 23.52
CA LEU A 142 -0.03 0.70 22.39
C LEU A 142 -1.51 0.99 22.14
N ARG A 143 -2.30 1.22 23.20
CA ARG A 143 -3.69 1.63 23.08
C ARG A 143 -3.82 2.99 22.41
N SER A 144 -3.07 3.98 22.87
CA SER A 144 -3.07 5.33 22.28
C SER A 144 -2.64 5.31 20.81
N ILE A 145 -1.61 4.52 20.47
CA ILE A 145 -1.19 4.32 19.08
C ILE A 145 -2.32 3.67 18.27
N THR A 146 -2.98 2.63 18.79
CA THR A 146 -4.08 1.96 18.11
C THR A 146 -5.26 2.90 17.84
N GLU A 147 -5.65 3.70 18.83
CA GLU A 147 -6.71 4.71 18.68
C GLU A 147 -6.35 5.74 17.62
N ASN A 148 -5.09 6.20 17.60
CA ASN A 148 -4.61 7.12 16.59
C ASN A 148 -4.67 6.52 15.18
N LEU A 149 -4.21 5.28 15.02
CA LEU A 149 -4.25 4.58 13.73
C LEU A 149 -5.68 4.32 13.24
N LYS A 150 -6.59 3.93 14.14
CA LYS A 150 -8.01 3.76 13.81
C LYS A 150 -8.64 5.07 13.34
N TRP A 151 -8.35 6.17 14.04
CA TRP A 151 -8.84 7.50 13.65
C TRP A 151 -8.31 7.93 12.27
N GLN A 152 -7.04 7.67 11.97
CA GLN A 152 -6.47 7.94 10.65
C GLN A 152 -7.15 7.12 9.54
N ASP A 153 -7.41 5.83 9.79
CA ASP A 153 -8.07 4.94 8.84
C ASP A 153 -9.52 5.36 8.60
N GLU A 154 -10.28 5.67 9.65
CA GLU A 154 -11.65 6.20 9.55
C GLU A 154 -11.72 7.49 8.74
N GLN A 155 -10.78 8.41 8.93
CA GLN A 155 -10.71 9.64 8.14
C GLN A 155 -10.38 9.36 6.67
N ALA A 156 -9.44 8.46 6.41
CA ALA A 156 -9.07 8.08 5.06
C ALA A 156 -10.24 7.40 4.33
N GLU A 157 -10.99 6.53 5.00
CA GLU A 157 -12.20 5.90 4.46
C GLU A 157 -13.31 6.91 4.17
N GLN A 158 -13.55 7.86 5.06
CA GLN A 158 -14.54 8.93 4.84
C GLN A 158 -14.20 9.75 3.59
N VAL A 159 -12.93 10.17 3.44
CA VAL A 159 -12.46 10.90 2.26
C VAL A 159 -12.61 10.05 1.00
N LYS A 160 -12.23 8.77 1.05
CA LYS A 160 -12.34 7.85 -0.09
C LYS A 160 -13.79 7.67 -0.51
N LYS A 161 -14.71 7.52 0.44
CA LYS A 161 -16.14 7.37 0.18
C LYS A 161 -16.73 8.63 -0.48
N LEU A 162 -16.41 9.81 0.06
CA LEU A 162 -16.82 11.10 -0.50
C LEU A 162 -16.36 11.32 -1.95
N LEU A 163 -15.23 10.74 -2.36
CA LEU A 163 -14.71 10.84 -3.73
C LEU A 163 -15.24 9.73 -4.64
N THR A 164 -15.52 8.55 -4.10
CA THR A 164 -15.98 7.40 -4.90
C THR A 164 -17.40 7.61 -5.42
N ASP A 165 -18.30 8.14 -4.58
CA ASP A 165 -19.71 8.30 -4.95
C ASP A 165 -19.93 9.28 -6.13
N PRO A 166 -19.32 10.49 -6.15
CA PRO A 166 -19.43 11.40 -7.29
C PRO A 166 -18.79 10.86 -8.58
N VAL A 167 -17.72 10.06 -8.46
CA VAL A 167 -17.02 9.49 -9.64
C VAL A 167 -17.89 8.43 -10.31
N ILE A 168 -18.53 7.55 -9.54
CA ILE A 168 -19.41 6.52 -10.11
C ILE A 168 -20.62 7.17 -10.78
N VAL A 169 -21.30 8.09 -10.09
CA VAL A 169 -22.46 8.79 -10.66
C VAL A 169 -22.06 9.60 -11.89
N GLY A 170 -20.93 10.31 -11.82
CA GLY A 170 -20.38 11.06 -12.95
C GLY A 170 -20.10 10.16 -14.14
N ALA A 171 -19.44 9.01 -13.94
CA ALA A 171 -19.15 8.05 -15.01
C ALA A 171 -20.43 7.52 -15.66
N VAL A 172 -21.45 7.19 -14.87
CA VAL A 172 -22.75 6.71 -15.39
C VAL A 172 -23.44 7.80 -16.20
N VAL A 173 -23.55 9.03 -15.67
CA VAL A 173 -24.20 10.14 -16.37
C VAL A 173 -23.46 10.48 -17.66
N THR A 174 -22.13 10.56 -17.62
CA THR A 174 -21.30 10.78 -18.82
C THR A 174 -21.50 9.65 -19.83
N GLY A 175 -21.55 8.39 -19.39
CA GLY A 175 -21.82 7.25 -20.26
C GLY A 175 -23.18 7.30 -20.94
N VAL A 176 -24.23 7.68 -20.21
CA VAL A 176 -25.59 7.85 -20.76
C VAL A 176 -25.61 8.98 -21.79
N VAL A 177 -25.07 10.16 -21.46
CA VAL A 177 -25.01 11.30 -22.39
C VAL A 177 -24.23 10.93 -23.65
N PHE A 178 -23.12 10.20 -23.49
CA PHE A 178 -22.30 9.72 -24.60
C PHE A 178 -23.08 8.78 -25.52
N PHE A 179 -23.81 7.82 -24.95
CA PHE A 179 -24.65 6.90 -25.71
C PHE A 179 -25.76 7.64 -26.47
N LEU A 180 -26.45 8.58 -25.81
CA LEU A 180 -27.51 9.37 -26.44
C LEU A 180 -26.97 10.19 -27.62
N MET A 181 -25.82 10.84 -27.45
CA MET A 181 -25.25 11.70 -28.50
C MET A 181 -24.67 10.91 -29.68
N THR A 182 -24.13 9.71 -29.44
CA THR A 182 -23.46 8.92 -30.48
C THR A 182 -24.41 8.00 -31.24
N TYR A 183 -25.43 7.47 -30.57
CA TYR A 183 -26.33 6.48 -31.17
C TYR A 183 -27.76 7.02 -31.35
N LEU A 184 -28.37 7.54 -30.27
CA LEU A 184 -29.79 7.91 -30.30
C LEU A 184 -30.05 9.14 -31.19
N VAL A 185 -29.27 10.20 -31.04
CA VAL A 185 -29.46 11.46 -31.79
C VAL A 185 -29.31 11.25 -33.31
N PRO A 186 -28.26 10.58 -33.83
CA PRO A 186 -28.15 10.30 -35.26
C PRO A 186 -29.30 9.45 -35.80
N GLN A 187 -29.77 8.46 -35.02
CA GLN A 187 -30.89 7.60 -35.42
C GLN A 187 -32.19 8.40 -35.55
N LEU A 188 -32.46 9.33 -34.63
CA LEU A 188 -33.62 10.22 -34.69
C LEU A 188 -33.54 11.16 -35.90
N VAL A 189 -32.36 11.71 -36.17
CA VAL A 189 -32.13 12.60 -37.34
C VAL A 189 -32.36 11.83 -38.64
N GLY A 190 -31.77 10.64 -38.79
CA GLY A 190 -31.96 9.81 -39.98
C GLY A 190 -33.41 9.40 -40.19
N PHE A 191 -34.17 9.17 -39.11
CA PHE A 191 -35.61 8.95 -39.20
C PHE A 191 -36.36 10.18 -39.72
N MET A 192 -36.04 11.39 -39.23
CA MET A 192 -36.68 12.64 -39.68
C MET A 192 -36.39 12.96 -41.15
N GLU A 193 -35.17 12.69 -41.63
CA GLU A 193 -34.80 12.85 -43.04
C GLU A 193 -35.62 11.93 -43.95
N ASN A 194 -35.84 10.68 -43.53
CA ASN A 194 -36.64 9.71 -44.29
C ASN A 194 -38.14 10.08 -44.38
N MET A 195 -38.66 10.90 -43.46
CA MET A 195 -40.05 11.39 -43.49
C MET A 195 -40.23 12.64 -44.38
N GLY A 196 -39.15 13.15 -45.00
CA GLY A 196 -39.23 14.28 -45.94
C GLY A 196 -39.60 15.62 -45.30
N GLN A 197 -39.50 15.76 -43.98
CA GLN A 197 -39.68 17.04 -43.32
C GLN A 197 -38.40 17.88 -43.39
N THR A 198 -38.53 19.14 -43.78
CA THR A 198 -37.42 20.10 -43.73
C THR A 198 -37.02 20.34 -42.28
N LEU A 199 -35.82 19.88 -41.93
CA LEU A 199 -35.25 20.05 -40.60
C LEU A 199 -35.23 21.54 -40.22
N PRO A 200 -35.99 21.96 -39.19
CA PRO A 200 -35.95 23.32 -38.68
C PRO A 200 -34.53 23.72 -38.25
N MET A 201 -34.24 25.03 -38.24
CA MET A 201 -32.90 25.55 -37.95
C MET A 201 -32.33 25.08 -36.59
N HIS A 202 -33.20 24.85 -35.59
CA HIS A 202 -32.79 24.33 -34.28
C HIS A 202 -32.29 22.88 -34.35
N THR A 203 -32.83 22.04 -35.24
CA THR A 203 -32.42 20.65 -35.43
C THR A 203 -31.09 20.56 -36.19
N GLN A 204 -30.84 21.50 -37.12
CA GLN A 204 -29.54 21.60 -37.81
C GLN A 204 -28.39 21.96 -36.86
N VAL A 205 -28.64 22.87 -35.91
CA VAL A 205 -27.68 23.17 -34.83
C VAL A 205 -27.44 21.93 -33.96
N LEU A 206 -28.48 21.16 -33.63
CA LEU A 206 -28.34 19.90 -32.89
C LEU A 206 -27.46 18.89 -33.65
N ILE A 207 -27.66 18.74 -34.96
CA ILE A 207 -26.85 17.85 -35.82
C ILE A 207 -25.40 18.31 -35.85
N MET A 208 -25.15 19.61 -35.96
CA MET A 208 -23.79 20.17 -35.95
C MET A 208 -23.07 19.93 -34.62
N VAL A 209 -23.78 20.12 -33.50
CA VAL A 209 -23.26 19.85 -32.15
C VAL A 209 -23.04 18.36 -31.92
N SER A 210 -23.96 17.50 -32.37
CA SER A 210 -23.83 16.04 -32.30
C SER A 210 -22.65 15.56 -33.14
N ALA A 211 -22.49 16.03 -34.38
CA ALA A 211 -21.36 15.68 -35.24
C ALA A 211 -20.02 16.12 -34.64
N ALA A 212 -19.96 17.32 -34.05
CA ALA A 212 -18.78 17.77 -33.31
C ALA A 212 -18.53 16.88 -32.07
N PHE A 213 -19.57 16.51 -31.32
CA PHE A 213 -19.45 15.66 -30.15
C PHE A 213 -18.95 14.25 -30.52
N VAL A 214 -19.52 13.62 -31.54
CA VAL A 214 -19.12 12.29 -32.04
C VAL A 214 -17.74 12.30 -32.70
N THR A 215 -17.30 13.44 -33.26
CA THR A 215 -15.97 13.54 -33.87
C THR A 215 -14.88 13.85 -32.83
N TYR A 216 -15.19 14.63 -31.79
CA TYR A 216 -14.20 15.06 -30.78
C TYR A 216 -14.38 14.40 -29.41
N TRP A 217 -15.16 13.33 -29.34
CA TRP A 217 -15.48 12.65 -28.07
C TRP A 217 -14.24 12.17 -27.31
N TYR A 218 -13.25 11.64 -28.04
CA TYR A 218 -11.99 11.18 -27.47
C TYR A 218 -11.22 12.34 -26.84
N LEU A 219 -11.30 13.53 -27.46
CA LEU A 219 -10.64 14.74 -27.00
C LEU A 219 -11.29 15.20 -25.69
N PHE A 220 -12.60 15.13 -25.56
CA PHE A 220 -13.35 15.47 -24.34
C PHE A 220 -13.08 14.54 -23.16
N LEU A 221 -12.80 13.24 -23.40
CA LEU A 221 -12.41 12.30 -22.33
C LEU A 221 -10.92 12.37 -22.00
N ILE A 222 -10.06 12.53 -23.02
CA ILE A 222 -8.60 12.48 -22.85
C ILE A 222 -8.05 13.79 -22.30
N THR A 223 -8.59 14.96 -22.69
CA THR A 223 -8.10 16.26 -22.20
C THR A 223 -8.22 16.50 -20.70
N PRO A 224 -9.31 16.19 -19.99
CA PRO A 224 -9.34 16.35 -18.54
C PRO A 224 -8.40 15.37 -17.84
N VAL A 225 -8.23 14.14 -18.36
CA VAL A 225 -7.32 13.14 -17.79
C VAL A 225 -5.85 13.53 -18.00
N LEU A 226 -5.47 13.93 -19.21
CA LEU A 226 -4.12 14.43 -19.52
C LEU A 226 -3.84 15.76 -18.84
N GLY A 227 -4.83 16.65 -18.75
CA GLY A 227 -4.73 17.91 -18.01
C GLY A 227 -4.52 17.67 -16.52
N PHE A 228 -5.24 16.72 -15.93
CA PHE A 228 -5.08 16.34 -14.53
C PHE A 228 -3.74 15.65 -14.27
N MET A 229 -3.33 14.69 -15.10
CA MET A 229 -2.00 14.07 -15.00
C MET A 229 -0.87 15.08 -15.21
N GLY A 230 -1.03 15.99 -16.17
CA GLY A 230 -0.08 17.08 -16.44
C GLY A 230 0.02 18.06 -15.29
N LEU A 231 -1.11 18.41 -14.66
CA LEU A 231 -1.12 19.22 -13.45
C LEU A 231 -0.39 18.52 -12.31
N LEU A 232 -0.65 17.23 -12.09
CA LEU A 232 0.01 16.43 -11.04
C LEU A 232 1.52 16.31 -11.25
N THR A 233 1.98 16.14 -12.50
CA THR A 233 3.42 16.14 -12.81
C THR A 233 4.02 17.53 -12.66
N LEU A 234 3.35 18.59 -13.11
CA LEU A 234 3.80 19.98 -12.93
C LEU A 234 3.89 20.40 -11.47
N ILE A 235 2.97 19.95 -10.61
CA ILE A 235 3.04 20.16 -9.15
C ILE A 235 4.26 19.44 -8.55
N ARG A 236 4.63 18.26 -9.06
CA ARG A 236 5.82 17.53 -8.58
C ARG A 236 7.14 18.10 -9.12
N LEU A 237 7.12 18.74 -10.28
CA LEU A 237 8.31 19.29 -10.95
C LEU A 237 8.58 20.76 -10.62
N SER A 238 7.55 21.55 -10.32
CA SER A 238 7.66 23.00 -10.09
C SER A 238 7.14 23.40 -8.71
N PRO A 239 8.02 23.85 -7.79
CA PRO A 239 7.62 24.35 -6.48
C PRO A 239 6.62 25.50 -6.54
N SER A 240 6.72 26.39 -7.53
CA SER A 240 5.80 27.53 -7.69
C SER A 240 4.37 27.11 -8.05
N VAL A 241 4.22 26.04 -8.84
CA VAL A 241 2.91 25.48 -9.19
C VAL A 241 2.30 24.76 -7.98
N ALA A 242 3.12 24.07 -7.17
CA ALA A 242 2.66 23.49 -5.92
C ALA A 242 2.09 24.56 -4.97
N TYR A 243 2.79 25.68 -4.77
CA TYR A 243 2.29 26.78 -3.93
C TYR A 243 0.99 27.42 -4.46
N ALA A 244 0.87 27.64 -5.77
CA ALA A 244 -0.33 28.22 -6.35
C ALA A 244 -1.54 27.28 -6.26
N VAL A 245 -1.31 25.98 -6.43
CA VAL A 245 -2.36 24.96 -6.28
C VAL A 245 -2.76 24.78 -4.82
N ASP A 246 -1.82 24.87 -3.88
CA ASP A 246 -2.12 24.80 -2.46
C ASP A 246 -2.89 26.05 -1.97
N ASP A 247 -2.57 27.26 -2.46
CA ASP A 247 -3.38 28.47 -2.19
C ASP A 247 -4.80 28.34 -2.75
N LEU A 248 -4.93 27.81 -3.97
CA LEU A 248 -6.23 27.58 -4.59
C LEU A 248 -7.05 26.54 -3.80
N LYS A 249 -6.45 25.42 -3.39
CA LYS A 249 -7.11 24.38 -2.57
C LYS A 249 -7.59 24.92 -1.24
N LEU A 250 -6.82 25.80 -0.60
CA LEU A 250 -7.20 26.44 0.66
C LEU A 250 -8.35 27.44 0.48
N ARG A 251 -8.51 28.01 -0.72
CA ARG A 251 -9.58 28.95 -1.07
C ARG A 251 -10.89 28.27 -1.51
N VAL A 252 -10.86 26.97 -1.84
CA VAL A 252 -12.07 26.21 -2.15
C VAL A 252 -12.88 25.96 -0.88
N TRP A 253 -14.09 26.56 -0.83
CA TRP A 253 -15.00 26.57 0.32
C TRP A 253 -15.33 25.20 0.91
N VAL A 254 -15.31 24.14 0.10
CA VAL A 254 -15.66 22.77 0.51
C VAL A 254 -14.48 22.01 1.14
N ILE A 255 -13.24 22.27 0.72
CA ILE A 255 -12.05 21.48 1.13
C ILE A 255 -11.20 22.24 2.16
N GLY A 256 -11.18 23.57 2.09
CA GLY A 256 -10.37 24.44 2.94
C GLY A 256 -10.55 24.22 4.45
N PRO A 257 -11.78 24.16 5.00
CA PRO A 257 -11.99 23.99 6.44
C PRO A 257 -11.51 22.61 6.96
N LEU A 258 -11.62 21.56 6.13
CA LEU A 258 -11.22 20.19 6.47
C LEU A 258 -9.70 20.03 6.47
N MET A 259 -9.02 20.49 5.40
CA MET A 259 -7.56 20.46 5.36
C MET A 259 -6.93 21.31 6.47
N LYS A 260 -7.51 22.48 6.78
CA LYS A 260 -7.01 23.35 7.85
C LYS A 260 -7.12 22.69 9.23
N LYS A 261 -8.18 21.93 9.50
CA LYS A 261 -8.32 21.15 10.74
C LYS A 261 -7.29 20.02 10.83
N ILE A 262 -7.02 19.30 9.74
CA ILE A 262 -6.03 18.21 9.70
C ILE A 262 -4.62 18.75 9.92
N ILE A 263 -4.26 19.88 9.29
CA ILE A 263 -2.92 20.48 9.42
C ILE A 263 -2.70 21.05 10.83
N LEU A 264 -3.71 21.64 11.46
CA LEU A 264 -3.61 22.18 12.82
C LEU A 264 -3.62 21.12 13.94
N ALA A 265 -4.06 19.90 13.63
CA ALA A 265 -4.08 18.78 14.58
C ALA A 265 -2.77 17.96 14.58
N ARG A 266 -1.83 18.27 13.68
CA ARG A 266 -0.51 17.68 13.57
C ARG A 266 0.55 18.61 14.15
#